data_AF-A0A256W951-F1
#
_entry.id   AF-A0A256W951-F1
#
_cell.length_a   1.000
_cell.length_b   1.000
_cell.length_c   1.000
_cell.angle_alpha   90.00
_cell.angle_beta   90.00
_cell.angle_gamma   90.00
#
_symmetry.space_group_name_H-M   'P 1'
#
loop_
_entity.id
_entity.type
_entity.pdbx_description
1 polymer ?
#
loop_
_entity_poly.entity_id
_entity_poly.type
_entity_poly.pdbx_seq_one_letter_code
_entity_poly.pdbx_strand_id
1 'polypeptide(L)'
;MALLFTFVFINVSYAQTEDEKEEVSGADKTQMFIEKAFKYSPLPFAGYATETGLVLGITKYNAFKFKSDILPDSIIQPSSILAYAYFTQKNQYKFYLITDFMQHDNKINSKFEFMFMDYPSYFFGVGNDNDFDSSYLVDFKNILIAPSISYNVVEKLYVGVKYTYNNFINIESIDGQIGDTTLYENEGIQSGIGLIVLREARDNRIRATKGSFLSASYDVYSKAFGSKFNYTQLSIDYRYYFTPYKKIIIASQLYTTLSTGDVPIQSMPVVGGAYRMRGIYENRFRDRNMMMAQVEARFPIW
;
A
#
# COMPACT_ATOMS: atom_id res chain seq x y z
N MET A 1 21.55 -13.17 0.62
CA MET A 1 22.40 -12.82 1.80
C MET A 1 21.73 -11.64 2.50
N ALA A 2 21.00 -11.89 3.60
CA ALA A 2 20.21 -10.87 4.28
C ALA A 2 21.08 -10.19 5.36
N LEU A 3 21.34 -8.89 5.21
CA LEU A 3 21.98 -8.07 6.24
C LEU A 3 20.88 -7.51 7.17
N LEU A 4 20.83 -8.06 8.38
CA LEU A 4 20.00 -7.60 9.48
C LEU A 4 20.72 -6.43 10.17
N PHE A 5 20.18 -5.21 10.07
CA PHE A 5 20.63 -4.11 10.92
C PHE A 5 19.72 -4.01 12.13
N THR A 6 20.23 -4.45 13.29
CA THR A 6 19.59 -4.22 14.59
C THR A 6 20.34 -3.09 15.29
N PHE A 7 19.67 -1.96 15.50
CA PHE A 7 20.14 -0.93 16.43
C PHE A 7 19.38 -1.10 17.75
N VAL A 8 20.10 -1.42 18.81
CA VAL A 8 19.59 -1.44 20.18
C VAL A 8 20.13 -0.20 20.87
N PHE A 9 19.24 0.70 21.30
CA PHE A 9 19.58 1.79 22.22
C PHE A 9 18.98 1.45 23.59
N ILE A 10 19.84 1.22 24.58
CA ILE A 10 19.46 1.09 25.98
C ILE A 10 19.67 2.46 26.62
N ASN A 11 18.58 3.14 27.00
CA ASN A 11 18.66 4.28 27.91
C ASN A 11 18.23 3.80 29.31
N VAL A 12 19.16 3.88 30.26
CA VAL A 12 18.88 3.70 31.68
C VAL A 12 18.73 5.10 32.27
N SER A 13 17.52 5.46 32.70
CA SER A 13 17.28 6.68 33.46
C SER A 13 17.05 6.32 34.93
N TYR A 14 17.92 6.84 35.81
CA TYR A 14 17.65 6.89 37.25
C TYR A 14 16.84 8.15 37.56
N ALA A 15 15.78 7.99 38.35
CA ALA A 15 14.97 9.11 38.83
C ALA A 15 15.62 9.73 40.07
N GLN A 16 15.92 11.02 40.02
CA GLN A 16 16.16 11.85 41.20
C GLN A 16 15.35 13.13 41.02
N THR A 17 14.47 13.39 41.97
CA THR A 17 13.58 14.56 42.05
C THR A 17 14.32 15.74 42.66
N GLU A 18 14.45 16.84 41.92
CA GLU A 18 14.60 18.19 42.47
C GLU A 18 14.11 19.21 41.42
N ASP A 19 13.27 20.16 41.86
CA ASP A 19 12.70 21.24 41.05
C ASP A 19 13.79 22.25 40.63
N GLU A 20 14.51 21.95 39.55
CA GLU A 20 15.24 22.94 38.76
C GLU A 20 14.46 23.20 37.47
N LYS A 21 14.48 24.45 36.96
CA LYS A 21 13.95 24.76 35.63
C LYS A 21 14.65 23.84 34.63
N GLU A 22 13.98 22.76 34.21
CA GLU A 22 14.54 21.74 33.33
C GLU A 22 15.10 22.41 32.07
N GLU A 23 16.43 22.56 32.06
CA GLU A 23 17.15 22.99 30.89
C GLU A 23 17.02 21.83 29.89
N VAL A 24 16.04 21.93 28.99
CA VAL A 24 15.71 20.88 28.02
C VAL A 24 17.00 20.32 27.44
N SER A 25 17.28 19.05 27.71
CA SER A 25 18.54 18.39 27.41
C SER A 25 18.83 18.52 25.91
N GLY A 26 20.12 18.50 25.53
CA GLY A 26 20.50 18.44 24.12
C GLY A 26 19.78 17.31 23.37
N ALA A 27 19.58 16.17 24.03
CA ALA A 27 18.84 15.03 23.50
C ALA A 27 17.35 15.34 23.27
N ASP A 28 16.69 16.00 24.22
CA ASP A 28 15.27 16.38 24.11
C ASP A 28 15.06 17.44 23.02
N LYS A 29 15.97 18.41 22.89
CA LYS A 29 15.95 19.39 21.79
C LYS A 29 16.11 18.69 20.43
N THR A 30 17.01 17.71 20.33
CA THR A 30 17.18 16.90 19.12
C THR A 30 15.93 16.07 18.84
N GLN A 31 15.33 15.42 19.84
CA GLN A 31 14.09 14.67 19.68
C GLN A 31 12.93 15.58 19.22
N MET A 32 12.73 16.73 19.86
CA MET A 32 11.70 17.70 19.46
C MET A 32 11.91 18.22 18.04
N PHE A 33 13.17 18.48 17.65
CA PHE A 33 13.51 18.86 16.28
C PHE A 33 13.17 17.74 15.29
N ILE A 34 13.56 16.50 15.61
CA ILE A 34 13.25 15.32 14.81
C ILE A 34 11.73 15.16 14.69
N GLU A 35 10.97 15.14 15.79
CA GLU A 35 9.51 15.04 15.76
C GLU A 35 8.86 16.14 14.92
N LYS A 36 9.33 17.38 15.05
CA LYS A 36 8.86 18.51 14.23
C LYS A 36 9.20 18.31 12.76
N ALA A 37 10.43 17.89 12.44
CA ALA A 37 10.83 17.57 11.07
C ALA A 37 9.99 16.43 10.48
N PHE A 38 9.76 15.35 11.23
CA PHE A 38 8.88 14.23 10.84
C PHE A 38 7.44 14.69 10.60
N LYS A 39 6.93 15.63 11.42
CA LYS A 39 5.58 16.18 11.29
C LYS A 39 5.44 17.10 10.07
N TYR A 40 6.40 17.97 9.79
CA TYR A 40 6.25 19.01 8.76
C TYR A 40 6.99 18.73 7.44
N SER A 41 8.10 18.00 7.48
CA SER A 41 8.97 17.79 6.31
C SER A 41 8.87 16.36 5.77
N PRO A 42 9.08 16.14 4.46
CA PRO A 42 9.40 14.84 3.91
C PRO A 42 10.69 14.28 4.52
N LEU A 43 10.77 12.95 4.61
CA LEU A 43 11.90 12.22 5.16
C LEU A 43 12.72 11.62 4.02
N PRO A 44 14.04 11.87 3.96
CA PRO A 44 14.91 11.13 3.07
C PRO A 44 15.00 9.67 3.53
N PHE A 45 15.12 8.75 2.58
CA PHE A 45 15.45 7.36 2.84
C PHE A 45 16.45 6.86 1.81
N ALA A 46 17.22 5.85 2.20
CA ALA A 46 18.15 5.15 1.34
C ALA A 46 17.99 3.63 1.52
N GLY A 47 18.26 2.87 0.47
CA GLY A 47 18.23 1.42 0.49
C GLY A 47 19.18 0.84 -0.55
N TYR A 48 19.35 -0.48 -0.52
CA TYR A 48 20.12 -1.20 -1.53
C TYR A 48 19.39 -2.48 -1.90
N ALA A 49 19.24 -2.75 -3.19
CA ALA A 49 18.73 -4.01 -3.70
C ALA A 49 19.56 -4.48 -4.90
N THR A 50 19.62 -5.78 -5.13
CA THR A 50 20.40 -6.39 -6.23
C THR A 50 19.94 -5.91 -7.61
N GLU A 51 18.64 -5.77 -7.76
CA GLU A 51 17.94 -5.35 -8.97
C GLU A 51 18.16 -3.86 -9.30
N THR A 52 18.33 -2.99 -8.30
CA THR A 52 18.32 -1.53 -8.49
C THR A 52 19.60 -0.81 -8.06
N GLY A 53 20.48 -1.51 -7.34
CA GLY A 53 21.63 -0.90 -6.68
C GLY A 53 21.20 -0.01 -5.53
N LEU A 54 21.94 1.10 -5.32
CA LEU A 54 21.57 2.11 -4.34
C LEU A 54 20.24 2.78 -4.73
N VAL A 55 19.33 2.88 -3.77
CA VAL A 55 18.06 3.61 -3.88
C VAL A 55 18.14 4.82 -2.97
N LEU A 56 17.78 6.00 -3.50
CA LEU A 56 17.67 7.24 -2.75
C LEU A 56 16.30 7.84 -3.00
N GLY A 57 15.61 8.22 -1.94
CA GLY A 57 14.25 8.73 -2.07
C GLY A 57 13.83 9.64 -0.94
N ILE A 58 12.63 10.18 -1.09
CA ILE A 58 11.93 10.98 -0.10
C ILE A 58 10.54 10.41 0.10
N THR A 59 10.06 10.42 1.34
CA THR A 59 8.72 9.95 1.68
C THR A 59 8.04 10.89 2.66
N LYS A 60 6.72 11.01 2.57
CA LYS A 60 5.89 11.71 3.52
C LYS A 60 4.63 10.92 3.79
N TYR A 61 4.38 10.66 5.06
CA TYR A 61 3.10 10.16 5.55
C TYR A 61 2.50 11.18 6.51
N ASN A 62 1.24 11.55 6.29
CA ASN A 62 0.48 12.36 7.23
C ASN A 62 -0.84 11.66 7.54
N ALA A 63 -1.19 11.70 8.82
CA ALA A 63 -2.47 11.27 9.34
C ALA A 63 -3.15 12.45 10.05
N PHE A 64 -4.39 12.76 9.69
CA PHE A 64 -5.11 13.90 10.25
C PHE A 64 -6.61 13.64 10.26
N LYS A 65 -7.35 14.45 11.00
CA LYS A 65 -8.82 14.44 11.00
C LYS A 65 -9.31 15.75 10.41
N PHE A 66 -10.32 15.70 9.55
CA PHE A 66 -11.02 16.92 9.18
C PHE A 66 -11.77 17.42 10.41
N LYS A 67 -11.77 18.74 10.61
CA LYS A 67 -12.54 19.37 11.68
C LYS A 67 -14.02 19.03 11.47
N SER A 68 -14.68 18.59 12.54
CA SER A 68 -16.12 18.42 12.58
C SER A 68 -16.73 19.49 13.46
N ASP A 69 -17.92 19.94 13.08
CA ASP A 69 -18.73 20.83 13.92
C ASP A 69 -19.84 20.04 14.67
N ILE A 70 -19.97 18.73 14.42
CA ILE A 70 -21.11 17.91 14.90
C ILE A 70 -20.65 16.65 15.64
N LEU A 71 -19.62 15.95 15.15
CA LEU A 71 -19.09 14.74 15.75
C LEU A 71 -17.87 15.05 16.63
N PRO A 72 -17.74 14.39 17.80
CA PRO A 72 -16.53 14.49 18.60
C PRO A 72 -15.34 13.83 17.88
N ASP A 73 -14.14 14.31 18.17
CA ASP A 73 -12.88 13.79 17.60
C ASP A 73 -12.70 12.29 17.81
N SER A 74 -13.27 11.71 18.88
CA SER A 74 -13.20 10.27 19.16
C SER A 74 -13.94 9.41 18.12
N ILE A 75 -14.90 9.97 17.38
CA ILE A 75 -15.72 9.27 16.38
C ILE A 75 -15.20 9.53 14.95
N ILE A 76 -14.61 10.70 14.70
CA ILE A 76 -14.07 11.04 13.38
C ILE A 76 -12.91 10.10 13.03
N GLN A 77 -13.04 9.45 11.87
CA GLN A 77 -12.01 8.55 11.39
C GLN A 77 -10.87 9.35 10.74
N PRO A 78 -9.60 8.97 10.99
CA PRO A 78 -8.49 9.68 10.41
C PRO A 78 -8.43 9.48 8.88
N SER A 79 -8.04 10.56 8.24
CA SER A 79 -7.62 10.66 6.84
C SER A 79 -6.10 10.49 6.74
N SER A 80 -5.62 10.05 5.58
CA SER A 80 -4.18 9.89 5.36
C SER A 80 -3.74 10.33 3.96
N ILE A 81 -2.50 10.82 3.89
CA ILE A 81 -1.76 11.05 2.65
C ILE A 81 -0.42 10.34 2.77
N LEU A 82 -0.09 9.50 1.79
CA LEU A 82 1.23 8.93 1.60
C LEU A 82 1.76 9.39 0.25
N ALA A 83 2.93 10.01 0.23
CA ALA A 83 3.64 10.32 -1.00
C ALA A 83 5.09 9.85 -0.87
N TYR A 84 5.64 9.21 -1.88
CA TYR A 84 7.07 8.98 -1.96
C TYR A 84 7.56 9.04 -3.40
N ALA A 85 8.82 9.43 -3.53
CA ALA A 85 9.54 9.41 -4.79
C ALA A 85 10.94 8.85 -4.53
N TYR A 86 11.45 8.02 -5.43
CA TYR A 86 12.82 7.57 -5.36
C TYR A 86 13.43 7.41 -6.75
N PHE A 87 14.76 7.48 -6.79
CA PHE A 87 15.58 7.16 -7.94
C PHE A 87 16.64 6.13 -7.52
N THR A 88 17.13 5.36 -8.47
CA THR A 88 18.09 4.28 -8.22
C THR A 88 19.39 4.50 -8.98
N GLN A 89 20.44 3.81 -8.56
CA GLN A 89 21.75 3.82 -9.22
C GLN A 89 21.69 3.30 -10.67
N LYS A 90 20.73 2.42 -10.96
CA LYS A 90 20.48 1.88 -12.31
C LYS A 90 19.46 2.71 -13.10
N ASN A 91 19.32 4.01 -12.81
CA ASN A 91 18.44 4.96 -13.52
C ASN A 91 16.95 4.62 -13.51
N GLN A 92 16.46 3.93 -12.49
CA GLN A 92 15.02 3.67 -12.32
C GLN A 92 14.42 4.73 -11.41
N TYR A 93 13.13 5.00 -11.58
CA TYR A 93 12.43 5.98 -10.74
C TYR A 93 10.97 5.58 -10.51
N LYS A 94 10.46 5.98 -9.34
CA LYS A 94 9.05 5.79 -8.98
C LYS A 94 8.56 6.99 -8.22
N PHE A 95 7.38 7.46 -8.59
CA PHE A 95 6.57 8.41 -7.82
C PHE A 95 5.25 7.72 -7.47
N TYR A 96 4.85 7.83 -6.20
CA TYR A 96 3.61 7.24 -5.72
C TYR A 96 2.92 8.18 -4.74
N LEU A 97 1.63 8.40 -4.96
CA LEU A 97 0.76 9.22 -4.12
C LEU A 97 -0.53 8.45 -3.85
N ILE A 98 -0.84 8.26 -2.56
CA ILE A 98 -2.13 7.75 -2.11
C ILE A 98 -2.76 8.77 -1.17
N THR A 99 -4.01 9.10 -1.40
CA THR A 99 -4.87 9.79 -0.44
C THR A 99 -6.04 8.90 -0.05
N ASP A 100 -6.45 8.95 1.22
CA ASP A 100 -7.64 8.29 1.74
C ASP A 100 -8.29 9.21 2.77
N PHE A 101 -9.36 9.87 2.36
CA PHE A 101 -10.00 10.95 3.10
C PHE A 101 -11.36 10.55 3.63
N MET A 102 -11.62 10.87 4.89
CA MET A 102 -12.91 10.74 5.56
C MET A 102 -13.47 12.13 5.81
N GLN A 103 -14.32 12.59 4.91
CA GLN A 103 -14.81 13.96 4.85
C GLN A 103 -16.24 14.06 5.39
N HIS A 104 -16.66 15.28 5.74
CA HIS A 104 -18.02 15.59 6.16
C HIS A 104 -18.51 14.65 7.27
N ASP A 105 -17.79 14.58 8.39
CA ASP A 105 -18.20 13.78 9.56
C ASP A 105 -18.31 12.28 9.22
N ASN A 106 -17.33 11.76 8.48
CA ASN A 106 -17.31 10.40 7.95
C ASN A 106 -18.48 10.08 6.99
N LYS A 107 -19.12 11.06 6.35
CA LYS A 107 -20.18 10.81 5.35
C LYS A 107 -19.63 10.47 3.98
N ILE A 108 -18.44 10.95 3.64
CA ILE A 108 -17.82 10.72 2.33
C ILE A 108 -16.44 10.12 2.53
N ASN A 109 -16.18 8.98 1.88
CA ASN A 109 -14.82 8.49 1.69
C ASN A 109 -14.39 8.75 0.25
N SER A 110 -13.31 9.52 0.09
CA SER A 110 -12.65 9.72 -1.20
C SER A 110 -11.23 9.15 -1.13
N LYS A 111 -10.84 8.40 -2.16
CA LYS A 111 -9.47 7.92 -2.31
C LYS A 111 -8.94 8.26 -3.68
N PHE A 112 -7.66 8.57 -3.74
CA PHE A 112 -6.95 8.79 -4.99
C PHE A 112 -5.60 8.10 -4.92
N GLU A 113 -5.34 7.26 -5.90
CA GLU A 113 -4.04 6.63 -6.10
C GLU A 113 -3.46 7.10 -7.43
N PHE A 114 -2.22 7.58 -7.37
CA PHE A 114 -1.42 7.92 -8.53
C PHE A 114 -0.07 7.24 -8.43
N MET A 115 0.34 6.53 -9.48
CA MET A 115 1.67 5.95 -9.62
C MET A 115 2.24 6.34 -10.96
N PHE A 116 3.51 6.68 -10.96
CA PHE A 116 4.35 6.66 -12.14
C PHE A 116 5.62 5.91 -11.81
N MET A 117 5.98 4.92 -12.61
CA MET A 117 7.22 4.17 -12.43
C MET A 117 7.85 3.80 -13.76
N ASP A 118 9.17 3.72 -13.74
CA ASP A 118 10.06 3.18 -14.76
C ASP A 118 11.02 2.28 -14.00
N TYR A 119 10.68 0.99 -13.93
CA TYR A 119 11.26 0.09 -12.93
C TYR A 119 11.11 -1.37 -13.35
N PRO A 120 12.20 -2.12 -13.49
CA PRO A 120 12.14 -3.51 -13.85
C PRO A 120 11.68 -4.36 -12.67
N SER A 121 10.89 -5.38 -12.97
CA SER A 121 10.46 -6.39 -12.02
C SER A 121 10.87 -7.75 -12.53
N TYR A 122 11.25 -8.64 -11.61
CA TYR A 122 11.34 -10.05 -11.96
C TYR A 122 9.95 -10.59 -12.33
N PHE A 123 9.93 -11.37 -13.40
CA PHE A 123 8.81 -12.19 -13.80
C PHE A 123 9.15 -13.65 -13.54
N PHE A 124 8.27 -14.32 -12.79
CA PHE A 124 8.46 -15.72 -12.36
C PHE A 124 7.58 -16.70 -13.14
N GLY A 125 6.72 -16.22 -14.05
CA GLY A 125 5.67 -17.02 -14.67
C GLY A 125 4.29 -16.79 -14.06
N VAL A 126 3.29 -17.51 -14.60
CA VAL A 126 1.89 -17.45 -14.15
C VAL A 126 1.54 -18.76 -13.45
N GLY A 127 0.90 -18.66 -12.29
CA GLY A 127 0.48 -19.79 -11.46
C GLY A 127 1.33 -19.96 -10.20
N ASN A 128 1.14 -21.10 -9.54
CA ASN A 128 1.80 -21.45 -8.28
C ASN A 128 3.09 -22.26 -8.48
N ASP A 129 3.19 -23.00 -9.59
CA ASP A 129 4.28 -23.93 -9.87
C ASP A 129 5.41 -23.25 -10.67
N ASN A 130 5.93 -22.16 -10.12
CA ASN A 130 6.98 -21.36 -10.75
C ASN A 130 8.33 -21.60 -10.06
N ASP A 131 9.37 -21.90 -10.83
CA ASP A 131 10.73 -21.98 -10.28
C ASP A 131 11.25 -20.55 -9.94
N PHE A 132 12.05 -20.43 -8.90
CA PHE A 132 12.69 -19.15 -8.55
C PHE A 132 13.85 -18.85 -9.49
N ASP A 133 14.60 -19.89 -9.86
CA ASP A 133 15.82 -19.77 -10.66
C ASP A 133 15.53 -19.54 -12.15
N SER A 134 14.28 -19.76 -12.60
CA SER A 134 13.83 -19.47 -13.97
C SER A 134 13.31 -18.05 -14.16
N SER A 135 13.46 -17.17 -13.17
CA SER A 135 12.99 -15.79 -13.27
C SER A 135 13.88 -14.93 -14.16
N TYR A 136 13.29 -13.91 -14.78
CA TYR A 136 14.00 -12.94 -15.60
C TYR A 136 13.47 -11.53 -15.38
N LEU A 137 14.31 -10.52 -15.61
CA LEU A 137 13.91 -9.13 -15.44
C LEU A 137 13.09 -8.61 -16.63
N VAL A 138 11.95 -8.02 -16.33
CA VAL A 138 11.09 -7.32 -17.29
C VAL A 138 11.08 -5.84 -16.93
N ASP A 139 11.58 -5.00 -17.82
CA ASP A 139 11.48 -3.56 -17.74
C ASP A 139 10.14 -3.09 -18.29
N PHE A 140 9.56 -2.09 -17.64
CA PHE A 140 8.33 -1.44 -18.11
C PHE A 140 8.13 -0.09 -17.44
N LYS A 141 7.40 0.77 -18.15
CA LYS A 141 6.85 2.00 -17.61
C LYS A 141 5.40 1.79 -17.25
N ASN A 142 4.99 2.34 -16.12
CA ASN A 142 3.61 2.26 -15.69
C ASN A 142 3.07 3.60 -15.16
N ILE A 143 1.86 3.95 -15.60
CA ILE A 143 1.08 5.05 -15.06
C ILE A 143 -0.23 4.48 -14.51
N LEU A 144 -0.49 4.69 -13.23
CA LEU A 144 -1.75 4.35 -12.55
C LEU A 144 -2.44 5.61 -12.07
N ILE A 145 -3.73 5.74 -12.37
CA ILE A 145 -4.63 6.75 -11.82
C ILE A 145 -5.91 6.03 -11.38
N ALA A 146 -6.20 6.03 -10.08
CA ALA A 146 -7.38 5.34 -9.55
C ALA A 146 -8.12 6.18 -8.50
N PRO A 147 -8.98 7.12 -8.92
CA PRO A 147 -9.89 7.81 -8.01
C PRO A 147 -11.08 6.92 -7.62
N SER A 148 -11.54 7.09 -6.38
CA SER A 148 -12.80 6.53 -5.91
C SER A 148 -13.51 7.49 -4.96
N ILE A 149 -14.83 7.44 -4.97
CA ILE A 149 -15.67 8.17 -4.04
C ILE A 149 -16.81 7.27 -3.59
N SER A 150 -17.09 7.28 -2.29
CA SER A 150 -18.17 6.50 -1.69
C SER A 150 -18.85 7.27 -0.57
N TYR A 151 -20.15 7.02 -0.43
CA TYR A 151 -21.02 7.72 0.50
C TYR A 151 -21.52 6.75 1.56
N ASN A 152 -21.51 7.21 2.81
CA ASN A 152 -22.06 6.49 3.95
C ASN A 152 -23.59 6.39 3.81
N VAL A 153 -24.09 5.18 3.54
CA VAL A 153 -25.53 4.92 3.30
C VAL A 153 -26.24 4.43 4.56
N VAL A 154 -25.52 3.69 5.40
CA VAL A 154 -25.98 3.14 6.70
C VAL A 154 -24.74 3.08 7.59
N GLU A 155 -24.88 3.24 8.91
CA GLU A 155 -23.78 3.30 9.87
C GLU A 155 -22.50 2.55 9.44
N LYS A 156 -21.47 3.33 9.04
CA LYS A 156 -20.11 2.86 8.65
C LYS A 156 -20.05 2.03 7.36
N LEU A 157 -21.15 1.89 6.64
CA LEU A 157 -21.26 1.26 5.33
C LEU A 157 -21.30 2.34 4.24
N TYR A 158 -20.32 2.30 3.37
CA TYR A 158 -20.13 3.21 2.26
C TYR A 158 -20.37 2.47 0.95
N VAL A 159 -21.08 3.11 0.04
CA VAL A 159 -21.30 2.61 -1.32
C VAL A 159 -20.87 3.70 -2.30
N GLY A 160 -20.19 3.32 -3.36
CA GLY A 160 -19.60 4.28 -4.26
C GLY A 160 -19.17 3.71 -5.60
N VAL A 161 -18.45 4.57 -6.31
CA VAL A 161 -17.89 4.27 -7.62
C VAL A 161 -16.38 4.51 -7.60
N LYS A 162 -15.68 3.78 -8.47
CA LYS A 162 -14.25 3.98 -8.72
C LYS A 162 -13.98 3.96 -10.21
N TYR A 163 -12.92 4.65 -10.59
CA TYR A 163 -12.34 4.57 -11.92
C TYR A 163 -10.91 4.08 -11.76
N THR A 164 -10.41 3.34 -12.75
CA THR A 164 -9.02 2.92 -12.82
C THR A 164 -8.55 3.16 -14.24
N TYR A 165 -7.43 3.86 -14.37
CA TYR A 165 -6.65 3.97 -15.59
C TYR A 165 -5.27 3.46 -15.27
N ASN A 166 -4.86 2.40 -15.96
CA ASN A 166 -3.55 1.81 -15.81
C ASN A 166 -2.94 1.66 -17.20
N ASN A 167 -1.72 2.12 -17.41
CA ASN A 167 -1.08 2.05 -18.73
C ASN A 167 0.33 1.49 -18.58
N PHE A 168 0.58 0.34 -19.19
CA PHE A 168 1.91 -0.25 -19.28
C PHE A 168 2.48 0.03 -20.66
N ILE A 169 3.72 0.50 -20.71
CA ILE A 169 4.41 0.96 -21.91
C ILE A 169 5.85 0.44 -21.89
N ASN A 170 6.43 0.16 -23.06
CA ASN A 170 7.80 -0.30 -23.25
C ASN A 170 8.10 -1.55 -22.42
N ILE A 171 7.27 -2.58 -22.57
CA ILE A 171 7.47 -3.85 -21.85
C ILE A 171 8.58 -4.62 -22.56
N GLU A 172 9.73 -4.80 -21.91
CA GLU A 172 10.92 -5.44 -22.49
C GLU A 172 11.59 -6.39 -21.50
N SER A 173 11.93 -7.62 -21.92
CA SER A 173 12.82 -8.50 -21.16
C SER A 173 14.26 -8.01 -21.27
N ILE A 174 14.91 -7.73 -20.14
CA ILE A 174 16.30 -7.25 -20.09
C ILE A 174 17.29 -8.40 -20.40
N ASP A 175 16.95 -9.63 -20.03
CA ASP A 175 17.89 -10.76 -20.05
C ASP A 175 17.83 -11.58 -21.36
N GLY A 176 17.08 -11.12 -22.37
CA GLY A 176 17.01 -11.71 -23.71
C GLY A 176 16.36 -13.10 -23.80
N GLN A 177 16.01 -13.74 -22.67
CA GLN A 177 15.20 -14.94 -22.61
C GLN A 177 13.73 -14.56 -22.50
N ILE A 178 13.04 -14.53 -23.63
CA ILE A 178 11.58 -14.41 -23.64
C ILE A 178 11.05 -15.83 -23.68
N GLY A 179 10.68 -16.36 -22.51
CA GLY A 179 9.89 -17.59 -22.45
C GLY A 179 8.45 -17.38 -22.91
N ASP A 180 7.92 -16.15 -22.77
CA ASP A 180 6.51 -15.86 -23.00
C ASP A 180 6.31 -14.54 -23.77
N THR A 181 5.95 -14.65 -25.05
CA THR A 181 5.67 -13.49 -25.92
C THR A 181 4.43 -12.72 -25.49
N THR A 182 3.57 -13.30 -24.66
CA THR A 182 2.31 -12.67 -24.23
C THR A 182 2.51 -11.44 -23.33
N LEU A 183 3.67 -11.33 -22.65
CA LEU A 183 4.02 -10.13 -21.87
C LEU A 183 4.02 -8.86 -22.73
N TYR A 184 4.59 -8.95 -23.93
CA TYR A 184 4.68 -7.84 -24.90
C TYR A 184 3.32 -7.49 -25.48
N GLU A 185 2.53 -8.52 -25.83
CA GLU A 185 1.19 -8.34 -26.40
C GLU A 185 0.24 -7.66 -25.43
N ASN A 186 0.52 -7.75 -24.13
CA ASN A 186 -0.28 -7.17 -23.07
C ASN A 186 0.07 -5.70 -22.73
N GLU A 187 1.00 -5.07 -23.46
CA GLU A 187 1.23 -3.63 -23.40
C GLU A 187 -0.04 -2.83 -23.73
N GLY A 188 -0.26 -1.73 -23.03
CA GLY A 188 -1.29 -0.74 -23.35
C GLY A 188 -2.21 -0.40 -22.19
N ILE A 189 -3.25 0.36 -22.54
CA ILE A 189 -4.18 0.95 -21.60
C ILE A 189 -5.14 -0.12 -21.07
N GLN A 190 -5.34 -0.11 -19.76
CA GLN A 190 -6.24 -0.94 -18.98
C GLN A 190 -7.08 0.01 -18.13
N SER A 191 -8.24 0.42 -18.67
CA SER A 191 -9.13 1.36 -18.01
C SER A 191 -10.52 0.79 -17.76
N GLY A 192 -11.10 1.14 -16.62
CA GLY A 192 -12.34 0.54 -16.16
C GLY A 192 -13.05 1.38 -15.11
N ILE A 193 -14.34 1.10 -14.97
CA ILE A 193 -15.19 1.64 -13.91
C ILE A 193 -15.58 0.51 -12.97
N GLY A 194 -15.79 0.82 -11.70
CA GLY A 194 -16.19 -0.17 -10.72
C GLY A 194 -17.14 0.37 -9.68
N LEU A 195 -17.90 -0.56 -9.08
CA LEU A 195 -18.67 -0.30 -7.87
C LEU A 195 -17.83 -0.71 -6.66
N ILE A 196 -17.88 0.09 -5.60
CA ILE A 196 -17.18 -0.21 -4.34
C ILE A 196 -18.15 -0.16 -3.16
N VAL A 197 -18.02 -1.17 -2.30
CA VAL A 197 -18.67 -1.24 -0.99
C VAL A 197 -17.58 -1.30 0.08
N LEU A 198 -17.65 -0.40 1.05
CA LEU A 198 -16.70 -0.29 2.14
C LEU A 198 -17.44 -0.32 3.47
N ARG A 199 -17.05 -1.19 4.40
CA ARG A 199 -17.51 -1.14 5.79
C ARG A 199 -16.34 -0.83 6.71
N GLU A 200 -16.38 0.34 7.34
CA GLU A 200 -15.32 0.86 8.21
C GLU A 200 -15.73 0.79 9.69
N ALA A 201 -15.67 -0.41 10.27
CA ALA A 201 -16.07 -0.67 11.65
C ALA A 201 -14.87 -0.82 12.61
N ARG A 202 -13.69 -0.36 12.22
CA ARG A 202 -12.52 -0.30 13.10
C ARG A 202 -12.64 0.90 14.04
N ASP A 203 -12.08 0.75 15.23
CA ASP A 203 -11.94 1.84 16.20
C ASP A 203 -11.06 2.98 15.66
N ASN A 204 -10.00 2.64 14.93
CA ASN A 204 -9.15 3.60 14.25
C ASN A 204 -8.58 2.99 12.96
N ARG A 205 -8.72 3.69 11.83
CA ARG A 205 -8.30 3.18 10.51
C ARG A 205 -6.80 2.97 10.36
N ILE A 206 -5.99 3.72 11.10
CA ILE A 206 -4.52 3.72 11.01
C ILE A 206 -3.94 2.78 12.06
N ARG A 207 -4.45 2.83 13.29
CA ARG A 207 -3.99 2.01 14.41
C ARG A 207 -5.16 1.25 15.04
N ALA A 208 -5.70 0.30 14.30
CA ALA A 208 -6.83 -0.51 14.75
C ALA A 208 -6.43 -1.44 15.90
N THR A 209 -7.25 -1.47 16.95
CA THR A 209 -7.13 -2.41 18.08
C THR A 209 -8.32 -3.36 18.19
N LYS A 210 -9.47 -2.95 17.63
CA LYS A 210 -10.71 -3.73 17.62
C LYS A 210 -11.58 -3.40 16.40
N GLY A 211 -12.45 -4.34 16.05
CA GLY A 211 -13.45 -4.17 15.01
C GLY A 211 -13.01 -4.76 13.68
N SER A 212 -13.67 -4.35 12.60
CA SER A 212 -13.51 -4.99 11.29
C SER A 212 -13.51 -3.98 10.15
N PHE A 213 -12.84 -4.32 9.07
CA PHE A 213 -12.85 -3.59 7.81
C PHE A 213 -13.23 -4.55 6.69
N LEU A 214 -14.10 -4.11 5.80
CA LEU A 214 -14.41 -4.81 4.55
C LEU A 214 -14.33 -3.81 3.42
N SER A 215 -13.58 -4.12 2.37
CA SER A 215 -13.64 -3.42 1.08
C SER A 215 -13.92 -4.46 0.01
N ALA A 216 -15.00 -4.30 -0.74
CA ALA A 216 -15.33 -5.12 -1.89
C ALA A 216 -15.51 -4.22 -3.11
N SER A 217 -14.86 -4.54 -4.22
CA SER A 217 -15.08 -3.85 -5.50
C SER A 217 -15.32 -4.84 -6.64
N TYR A 218 -16.19 -4.44 -7.56
CA TYR A 218 -16.39 -5.11 -8.83
C TYR A 218 -16.07 -4.13 -9.94
N ASP A 219 -14.99 -4.38 -10.67
CA ASP A 219 -14.41 -3.52 -11.68
C ASP A 219 -14.63 -4.13 -13.08
N VAL A 220 -15.07 -3.30 -14.03
CA VAL A 220 -15.29 -3.66 -15.43
C VAL A 220 -14.34 -2.85 -16.30
N TYR A 221 -13.39 -3.55 -16.91
CA TYR A 221 -12.45 -3.01 -17.88
C TYR A 221 -12.96 -3.29 -19.29
N SER A 222 -13.06 -2.26 -20.12
CA SER A 222 -13.69 -2.39 -21.43
C SER A 222 -13.12 -1.40 -22.44
N LYS A 223 -13.11 -1.82 -23.71
CA LYS A 223 -12.81 -0.94 -24.87
C LYS A 223 -13.70 0.31 -24.89
N ALA A 224 -14.92 0.22 -24.38
CA ALA A 224 -15.82 1.37 -24.25
C ALA A 224 -15.28 2.47 -23.32
N PHE A 225 -14.38 2.13 -22.39
CA PHE A 225 -13.75 3.06 -21.45
C PHE A 225 -12.28 3.36 -21.81
N GLY A 226 -11.83 2.98 -23.02
CA GLY A 226 -10.47 3.21 -23.52
C GLY A 226 -9.46 2.09 -23.21
N SER A 227 -9.91 0.96 -22.64
CA SER A 227 -9.06 -0.21 -22.40
C SER A 227 -8.73 -0.92 -23.71
N LYS A 228 -7.54 -1.49 -23.84
CA LYS A 228 -7.21 -2.44 -24.91
C LYS A 228 -7.89 -3.81 -24.69
N PHE A 229 -8.16 -4.13 -23.42
CA PHE A 229 -8.64 -5.44 -22.96
C PHE A 229 -10.07 -5.38 -22.40
N ASN A 230 -10.79 -6.50 -22.47
CA ASN A 230 -12.13 -6.65 -21.91
C ASN A 230 -12.13 -7.73 -20.81
N TYR A 231 -12.17 -7.29 -19.56
CA TYR A 231 -12.18 -8.19 -18.41
C TYR A 231 -12.86 -7.57 -17.20
N THR A 232 -13.12 -8.40 -16.20
CA THR A 232 -13.75 -8.01 -14.95
C THR A 232 -12.90 -8.48 -13.79
N GLN A 233 -12.97 -7.76 -12.67
CA GLN A 233 -12.23 -8.09 -11.47
C GLN A 233 -13.09 -7.86 -10.23
N LEU A 234 -13.24 -8.91 -9.42
CA LEU A 234 -13.82 -8.85 -8.08
C LEU A 234 -12.68 -8.82 -7.06
N SER A 235 -12.57 -7.76 -6.27
CA SER A 235 -11.55 -7.63 -5.21
C SER A 235 -12.22 -7.53 -3.85
N ILE A 236 -11.78 -8.33 -2.87
CA ILE A 236 -12.29 -8.32 -1.49
C ILE A 236 -11.10 -8.25 -0.51
N ASP A 237 -11.12 -7.26 0.38
CA ASP A 237 -10.19 -7.09 1.51
C ASP A 237 -10.98 -7.09 2.81
N TYR A 238 -10.90 -8.18 3.56
CA TYR A 238 -11.51 -8.31 4.87
C TYR A 238 -10.43 -8.35 5.95
N ARG A 239 -10.56 -7.48 6.96
CA ARG A 239 -9.64 -7.41 8.09
C ARG A 239 -10.41 -7.43 9.39
N TYR A 240 -9.89 -8.16 10.36
CA TYR A 240 -10.48 -8.28 11.69
C TYR A 240 -9.42 -8.05 12.76
N TYR A 241 -9.79 -7.32 13.80
CA TYR A 241 -8.92 -6.92 14.89
C TYR A 241 -9.62 -7.20 16.21
N PHE A 242 -8.90 -7.85 17.13
CA PHE A 242 -9.35 -8.01 18.50
C PHE A 242 -8.17 -8.01 19.46
N THR A 243 -8.42 -7.62 20.71
CA THR A 243 -7.40 -7.51 21.77
C THR A 243 -7.72 -8.54 22.85
N PRO A 244 -7.26 -9.81 22.71
CA PRO A 244 -7.64 -10.88 23.64
C PRO A 244 -7.10 -10.67 25.07
N TYR A 245 -5.97 -9.98 25.23
CA TYR A 245 -5.35 -9.77 26.53
C TYR A 245 -4.52 -8.49 26.57
N LYS A 246 -4.73 -7.65 27.60
CA LYS A 246 -4.03 -6.39 27.83
C LYS A 246 -3.89 -5.54 26.55
N LYS A 247 -2.68 -5.40 26.02
CA LYS A 247 -2.33 -4.60 24.83
C LYS A 247 -1.86 -5.49 23.67
N ILE A 248 -2.11 -6.80 23.73
CA ILE A 248 -1.82 -7.73 22.64
C ILE A 248 -3.00 -7.69 21.67
N ILE A 249 -2.75 -7.23 20.46
CA ILE A 249 -3.74 -7.14 19.38
C ILE A 249 -3.45 -8.26 18.39
N ILE A 250 -4.48 -9.03 18.06
CA ILE A 250 -4.44 -9.97 16.93
C ILE A 250 -5.13 -9.31 15.75
N ALA A 251 -4.41 -9.19 14.65
CA ALA A 251 -4.89 -8.66 13.39
C ALA A 251 -4.88 -9.79 12.35
N SER A 252 -6.02 -10.06 11.72
CA SER A 252 -6.11 -11.00 10.61
C SER A 252 -6.57 -10.29 9.34
N GLN A 253 -6.09 -10.74 8.20
CA GLN A 253 -6.51 -10.26 6.89
C GLN A 253 -6.76 -11.44 5.97
N LEU A 254 -7.88 -11.38 5.25
CA LEU A 254 -8.18 -12.16 4.07
C LEU A 254 -8.26 -11.20 2.89
N TYR A 255 -7.50 -11.46 1.83
CA TYR A 255 -7.53 -10.67 0.62
C TYR A 255 -7.66 -11.59 -0.59
N THR A 256 -8.60 -11.29 -1.48
CA THR A 256 -8.82 -12.07 -2.69
C THR A 256 -9.13 -11.16 -3.86
N THR A 257 -8.64 -11.57 -5.03
CA THR A 257 -8.93 -10.96 -6.30
C THR A 257 -9.24 -12.06 -7.30
N LEU A 258 -10.39 -11.97 -7.95
CA LEU A 258 -10.82 -12.91 -8.98
C LEU A 258 -11.01 -12.14 -10.29
N SER A 259 -10.33 -12.58 -11.34
CA SER A 259 -10.34 -11.91 -12.64
C SER A 259 -10.87 -12.83 -13.73
N THR A 260 -11.79 -12.34 -14.55
CA THR A 260 -12.44 -13.11 -15.63
C THR A 260 -12.47 -12.34 -16.94
N GLY A 261 -12.24 -13.02 -18.06
CA GLY A 261 -12.20 -12.43 -19.40
C GLY A 261 -10.79 -12.43 -19.99
N ASP A 262 -10.51 -11.42 -20.80
CA ASP A 262 -9.21 -11.17 -21.42
C ASP A 262 -8.32 -10.36 -20.46
N VAL A 263 -7.79 -11.04 -19.45
CA VAL A 263 -7.00 -10.41 -18.37
C VAL A 263 -5.54 -10.34 -18.82
N PRO A 264 -4.97 -9.15 -19.06
CA PRO A 264 -3.56 -9.03 -19.39
C PRO A 264 -2.70 -9.41 -18.18
N ILE A 265 -1.53 -10.02 -18.42
CA ILE A 265 -0.63 -10.50 -17.37
C ILE A 265 -0.34 -9.40 -16.36
N GLN A 266 -0.10 -8.16 -16.79
CA GLN A 266 0.25 -7.04 -15.92
C GLN A 266 -0.88 -6.67 -14.93
N SER A 267 -2.14 -6.98 -15.24
CA SER A 267 -3.30 -6.79 -14.34
C SER A 267 -3.66 -8.01 -13.50
N MET A 268 -3.02 -9.15 -13.71
CA MET A 268 -3.26 -10.31 -12.85
C MET A 268 -2.85 -9.99 -11.40
N PRO A 269 -3.67 -10.34 -10.40
CA PRO A 269 -3.30 -10.13 -9.01
C PRO A 269 -2.02 -10.89 -8.65
N VAL A 270 -1.26 -10.30 -7.73
CA VAL A 270 0.05 -10.80 -7.30
C VAL A 270 0.10 -11.06 -5.80
N VAL A 271 1.00 -11.96 -5.40
CA VAL A 271 1.34 -12.27 -4.02
C VAL A 271 2.80 -11.90 -3.75
N GLY A 272 3.04 -11.30 -2.59
CA GLY A 272 4.36 -10.93 -2.08
C GLY A 272 4.58 -9.42 -1.97
N GLY A 273 5.76 -9.04 -1.50
CA GLY A 273 6.18 -7.66 -1.33
C GLY A 273 6.00 -7.10 0.09
N ALA A 274 6.22 -5.79 0.24
CA ALA A 274 6.31 -5.14 1.54
C ALA A 274 4.95 -4.96 2.25
N TYR A 275 3.85 -4.90 1.49
CA TYR A 275 2.52 -4.56 2.02
C TYR A 275 1.66 -5.77 2.40
N ARG A 276 1.91 -6.92 1.77
CA ARG A 276 1.13 -8.15 1.91
C ARG A 276 2.05 -9.34 1.75
N MET A 277 1.88 -10.36 2.59
CA MET A 277 2.71 -11.58 2.52
C MET A 277 4.22 -11.29 2.60
N ARG A 278 4.60 -10.42 3.56
CA ARG A 278 6.00 -10.02 3.80
C ARG A 278 6.90 -11.25 3.96
N GLY A 279 8.10 -11.18 3.38
CA GLY A 279 9.04 -12.29 3.30
C GLY A 279 8.97 -13.08 1.99
N ILE A 280 7.89 -12.92 1.21
CA ILE A 280 7.80 -13.38 -0.17
C ILE A 280 8.21 -12.22 -1.09
N TYR A 281 9.05 -12.53 -2.09
CA TYR A 281 9.49 -11.55 -3.09
C TYR A 281 8.28 -10.91 -3.81
N GLU A 282 8.37 -9.62 -4.16
CA GLU A 282 7.27 -8.92 -4.82
C GLU A 282 6.99 -9.52 -6.21
N ASN A 283 5.73 -9.63 -6.61
CA ASN A 283 5.31 -10.28 -7.86
C ASN A 283 5.70 -11.77 -7.98
N ARG A 284 6.04 -12.46 -6.88
CA ARG A 284 6.51 -13.86 -6.91
C ARG A 284 5.47 -14.82 -7.50
N PHE A 285 4.22 -14.71 -7.06
CA PHE A 285 3.11 -15.48 -7.63
C PHE A 285 2.13 -14.52 -8.26
N ARG A 286 1.64 -14.89 -9.44
CA ARG A 286 0.70 -14.11 -10.24
C ARG A 286 -0.23 -15.08 -10.95
N ASP A 287 -1.52 -14.84 -10.86
CA ASP A 287 -2.52 -15.61 -11.60
C ASP A 287 -3.80 -14.79 -11.74
N ARG A 288 -4.75 -15.21 -12.56
CA ARG A 288 -6.07 -14.59 -12.72
C ARG A 288 -6.86 -14.57 -11.41
N ASN A 289 -6.65 -15.56 -10.55
CA ASN A 289 -7.33 -15.68 -9.27
C ASN A 289 -6.29 -15.79 -8.16
N MET A 290 -6.44 -14.94 -7.14
CA MET A 290 -5.54 -14.91 -6.00
C MET A 290 -6.35 -14.85 -4.71
N MET A 291 -5.90 -15.62 -3.72
CA MET A 291 -6.41 -15.59 -2.36
C MET A 291 -5.23 -15.70 -1.40
N MET A 292 -5.19 -14.83 -0.40
CA MET A 292 -4.16 -14.83 0.62
C MET A 292 -4.77 -14.53 1.99
N ALA A 293 -4.18 -15.11 3.03
CA ALA A 293 -4.53 -14.84 4.41
C ALA A 293 -3.27 -14.63 5.25
N GLN A 294 -3.33 -13.69 6.19
CA GLN A 294 -2.23 -13.41 7.10
C GLN A 294 -2.75 -13.05 8.50
N VAL A 295 -1.96 -13.37 9.52
CA VAL A 295 -2.24 -13.05 10.93
C VAL A 295 -1.02 -12.40 11.54
N GLU A 296 -1.22 -11.31 12.27
CA GLU A 296 -0.18 -10.55 12.97
C GLU A 296 -0.55 -10.41 14.45
N ALA A 297 0.41 -10.67 15.34
CA ALA A 297 0.32 -10.29 16.74
C ALA A 297 1.08 -8.98 16.96
N ARG A 298 0.43 -7.99 17.58
CA ARG A 298 1.01 -6.67 17.87
C ARG A 298 0.99 -6.44 19.36
N PHE A 299 2.13 -6.09 19.93
CA PHE A 299 2.28 -5.82 21.35
C PHE A 299 3.25 -4.65 21.54
N PRO A 300 3.10 -3.84 22.60
CA PRO A 300 4.05 -2.80 22.92
C PRO A 300 5.39 -3.43 23.30
N ILE A 301 6.47 -2.88 22.75
CA ILE A 301 7.84 -3.16 23.19
C ILE A 301 8.17 -2.05 24.18
N TRP A 302 8.53 -2.44 25.40
CA TRP A 302 8.93 -1.54 26.49
C TRP A 302 10.41 -1.75 26.80
#